data_AF-L0DI18-F1
#
_entry.id   AF-L0DI18-F1
#
_cell.length_a   1.000
_cell.length_b   1.000
_cell.length_c   1.000
_cell.angle_alpha   90.00
_cell.angle_beta   90.00
_cell.angle_gamma   90.00
#
_symmetry.space_group_name_H-M   'P 1'
#
loop_
_entity.id
_entity.type
_entity.pdbx_description
1 polymer ?
#
loop_
_entity_poly.entity_id
_entity_poly.type
_entity_poly.pdbx_seq_one_letter_code
_entity_poly.pdbx_strand_id
1 'polypeptide(L)'
;MGGNGVRVPHFVIALAYLLSSLAIPSVSYAADLKPYPLPPAARADIEKLAASSNVLILGETHGTQEVPELTASLLEPLAKLDYHILAIEVPNKEQASLLAWAHGKTERVPDFFANPSGDGRGNAQLLSLVRIAVSPPFRWQVICFDDTESMLEQQRLILMQKKPTGGAEAPQLTAEDGIALWRARDAAMAANLLRETKSLKTTSKILAVCGNLHARVTNDMQDPDLSKLWPSFAGMLKQGQPAWRVSSVNIEFYRGAFFNEGKVRTIQGRPLEHAVVRSADQTGWNLELSLPEATPATFHFSK
;
A
#
# COMPACT_ATOMS: atom_id res chain seq x y z
N MET A 1 35.42 -27.57 -78.40
CA MET A 1 36.43 -27.09 -77.43
C MET A 1 35.70 -26.08 -76.55
N GLY A 2 35.04 -26.46 -75.45
CA GLY A 2 35.64 -26.86 -74.17
C GLY A 2 36.31 -25.64 -73.53
N GLY A 3 35.88 -25.01 -72.45
CA GLY A 3 34.82 -25.23 -71.47
C GLY A 3 35.26 -24.46 -70.23
N ASN A 4 34.61 -23.35 -69.87
CA ASN A 4 34.95 -22.56 -68.68
C ASN A 4 33.74 -22.49 -67.74
N GLY A 5 33.63 -23.51 -66.88
CA GLY A 5 32.69 -23.53 -65.77
C GLY A 5 33.28 -22.79 -64.57
N VAL A 6 32.71 -21.64 -64.23
CA VAL A 6 33.00 -20.92 -62.99
C VAL A 6 32.26 -21.62 -61.86
N ARG A 7 32.99 -22.27 -60.95
CA ARG A 7 32.45 -22.83 -59.71
C ARG A 7 32.34 -21.72 -58.67
N VAL A 8 31.12 -21.35 -58.28
CA VAL A 8 30.86 -20.55 -57.09
C VAL A 8 30.74 -21.50 -55.90
N PRO A 9 31.59 -21.39 -54.86
CA PRO A 9 31.45 -22.22 -53.68
C PRO A 9 30.21 -21.77 -52.89
N HIS A 10 29.29 -22.71 -52.70
CA HIS A 10 28.20 -22.59 -51.74
C HIS A 10 28.80 -22.70 -50.33
N PHE A 11 28.99 -21.59 -49.65
CA PHE A 11 29.17 -21.58 -48.20
C PHE A 11 27.93 -20.99 -47.53
N VAL A 12 26.98 -21.89 -47.28
CA VAL A 12 25.95 -21.74 -46.26
C VAL A 12 26.65 -21.98 -44.91
N ILE A 13 26.80 -20.94 -44.10
CA ILE A 13 26.96 -21.11 -42.65
C ILE A 13 25.91 -20.23 -41.97
N ALA A 14 24.75 -20.85 -41.76
CA ALA A 14 23.76 -20.40 -40.81
C ALA A 14 24.33 -20.62 -39.40
N LEU A 15 24.92 -19.58 -38.81
CA LEU A 15 25.26 -19.56 -37.39
C LEU A 15 24.12 -18.88 -36.64
N ALA A 16 22.97 -19.58 -36.57
CA ALA A 16 21.91 -19.24 -35.64
C ALA A 16 22.43 -19.59 -34.24
N TYR A 17 22.93 -18.58 -33.53
CA TYR A 17 23.22 -18.66 -32.11
C TYR A 17 21.91 -18.97 -31.37
N LEU A 18 21.71 -20.26 -31.09
CA LEU A 18 20.85 -20.77 -30.04
C LEU A 18 21.40 -20.27 -28.69
N LEU A 19 21.15 -18.99 -28.39
CA LEU A 19 21.08 -18.49 -27.02
C LEU A 19 19.83 -19.11 -26.39
N SER A 20 19.92 -20.40 -26.10
CA SER A 20 19.07 -21.06 -25.12
C SER A 20 19.54 -20.55 -23.77
N SER A 21 19.06 -19.36 -23.41
CA SER A 21 19.11 -18.83 -22.06
C SER A 21 18.54 -19.92 -21.16
N LEU A 22 19.44 -20.56 -20.40
CA LEU A 22 19.10 -21.37 -19.24
C LEU A 22 18.33 -20.44 -18.31
N ALA A 23 17.00 -20.44 -18.44
CA ALA A 23 16.12 -19.84 -17.48
C ALA A 23 16.31 -20.65 -16.20
N ILE A 24 17.20 -20.19 -15.33
CA ILE A 24 17.23 -20.62 -13.95
C ILE A 24 15.79 -20.42 -13.47
N PRO A 25 15.09 -21.49 -13.03
CA PRO A 25 13.78 -21.32 -12.43
C PRO A 25 14.00 -20.48 -11.18
N SER A 26 13.82 -19.17 -11.31
CA SER A 26 13.79 -18.26 -10.19
C SER A 26 12.65 -18.76 -9.32
N VAL A 27 12.99 -19.18 -8.10
CA VAL A 27 12.00 -19.52 -7.08
C VAL A 27 11.18 -18.25 -6.90
N SER A 28 10.00 -18.23 -7.51
CA SER A 28 9.15 -17.05 -7.55
C SER A 28 8.50 -16.90 -6.19
N TYR A 29 9.21 -16.26 -5.26
CA TYR A 29 8.74 -15.97 -3.90
C TYR A 29 7.50 -15.04 -3.85
N ALA A 30 6.90 -14.68 -4.99
CA ALA A 30 5.91 -13.59 -5.07
C ALA A 30 4.75 -13.87 -6.04
N ALA A 31 4.53 -15.13 -6.44
CA ALA A 31 3.47 -15.48 -7.39
C ALA A 31 2.10 -15.82 -6.76
N ASP A 32 2.00 -15.90 -5.43
CA ASP A 32 0.84 -16.56 -4.81
C ASP A 32 -0.24 -15.61 -4.29
N LEU A 33 -0.11 -14.28 -4.49
CA LEU A 33 -1.19 -13.36 -4.11
C LEU A 33 -2.37 -13.55 -5.05
N LYS A 34 -3.42 -14.21 -4.54
CA LYS A 34 -4.66 -14.43 -5.28
C LYS A 34 -5.51 -13.17 -5.20
N PRO A 35 -5.90 -12.56 -6.34
CA PRO A 35 -6.80 -11.41 -6.31
C PRO A 35 -8.09 -11.74 -5.56
N TYR A 36 -8.52 -10.83 -4.69
CA TYR A 36 -9.76 -11.02 -3.93
C TYR A 36 -10.96 -11.03 -4.89
N PRO A 37 -11.88 -12.01 -4.80
CA PRO A 37 -13.01 -12.13 -5.72
C PRO A 37 -14.13 -11.16 -5.34
N LEU A 38 -13.91 -9.86 -5.56
CA LEU A 38 -14.88 -8.82 -5.22
C LEU A 38 -16.18 -9.01 -6.06
N PRO A 39 -17.38 -9.01 -5.43
CA PRO A 39 -18.64 -9.09 -6.17
C PRO A 39 -18.75 -7.99 -7.24
N PRO A 40 -19.32 -8.27 -8.43
CA PRO A 40 -19.37 -7.30 -9.52
C PRO A 40 -20.00 -5.95 -9.15
N ALA A 41 -21.04 -5.96 -8.29
CA ALA A 41 -21.69 -4.74 -7.82
C ALA A 41 -20.75 -3.89 -6.94
N ALA A 42 -20.11 -4.51 -5.94
CA ALA A 42 -19.13 -3.85 -5.08
C ALA A 42 -17.96 -3.27 -5.89
N ARG A 43 -17.46 -4.02 -6.88
CA ARG A 43 -16.42 -3.55 -7.79
C ARG A 43 -16.88 -2.33 -8.60
N ALA A 44 -18.08 -2.37 -9.15
CA ALA A 44 -18.63 -1.27 -9.94
C ALA A 44 -18.76 0.04 -9.13
N ASP A 45 -19.14 -0.06 -7.85
CA ASP A 45 -19.23 1.11 -6.96
C ASP A 45 -17.85 1.73 -6.67
N ILE A 46 -16.82 0.90 -6.44
CA ILE A 46 -15.44 1.36 -6.25
C ILE A 46 -14.89 1.99 -7.54
N GLU A 47 -15.10 1.35 -8.70
CA GLU A 47 -14.69 1.90 -10.01
C GLU A 47 -15.38 3.23 -10.32
N LYS A 48 -16.67 3.37 -9.98
CA LYS A 48 -17.41 4.62 -10.12
C LYS A 48 -16.83 5.73 -9.25
N LEU A 49 -16.47 5.43 -8.00
CA LEU A 49 -15.79 6.39 -7.12
C LEU A 49 -14.43 6.78 -7.71
N ALA A 50 -13.63 5.80 -8.15
CA ALA A 50 -12.30 5.98 -8.71
C ALA A 50 -12.30 6.81 -9.99
N ALA A 51 -13.29 6.62 -10.88
CA ALA A 51 -13.44 7.38 -12.11
C ALA A 51 -13.54 8.89 -11.86
N SER A 52 -14.20 9.26 -10.75
CA SER A 52 -14.39 10.65 -10.35
C SER A 52 -13.25 11.23 -9.49
N SER A 53 -12.25 10.43 -9.14
CA SER A 53 -11.18 10.79 -8.19
C SER A 53 -9.82 10.91 -8.89
N ASN A 54 -8.92 11.72 -8.33
CA ASN A 54 -7.49 11.75 -8.67
C ASN A 54 -6.68 10.83 -7.75
N VAL A 55 -7.12 10.69 -6.50
CA VAL A 55 -6.55 9.79 -5.50
C VAL A 55 -7.69 8.95 -4.93
N LEU A 56 -7.55 7.63 -5.01
CA LEU A 56 -8.43 6.67 -4.35
C LEU A 56 -7.63 6.04 -3.21
N ILE A 57 -8.13 6.14 -1.98
CA ILE A 57 -7.49 5.59 -0.79
C ILE A 57 -8.30 4.40 -0.29
N LEU A 58 -7.68 3.23 -0.22
CA LEU A 58 -8.22 2.08 0.47
C LEU A 58 -7.75 2.11 1.91
N GLY A 59 -8.69 2.32 2.83
CA GLY A 59 -8.46 2.11 4.24
C GLY A 59 -8.20 0.63 4.53
N GLU A 60 -7.45 0.31 5.57
CA GLU A 60 -7.22 -1.07 5.96
C GLU A 60 -7.25 -1.31 7.47
N THR A 61 -7.49 -2.58 7.81
CA THR A 61 -7.05 -3.17 9.07
C THR A 61 -5.71 -3.85 8.84
N HIS A 62 -4.64 -3.36 9.47
CA HIS A 62 -3.30 -3.94 9.32
C HIS A 62 -3.28 -5.43 9.67
N GLY A 63 -2.35 -6.16 9.04
CA GLY A 63 -2.14 -7.58 9.30
C GLY A 63 -3.27 -8.48 8.82
N THR A 64 -4.00 -8.07 7.77
CA THR A 64 -4.96 -8.90 7.03
C THR A 64 -4.39 -9.31 5.67
N GLN A 65 -4.83 -10.44 5.12
CA GLN A 65 -4.43 -10.87 3.77
C GLN A 65 -5.26 -10.17 2.69
N GLU A 66 -6.51 -9.86 3.02
CA GLU A 66 -7.55 -9.50 2.05
C GLU A 66 -7.33 -8.13 1.43
N VAL A 67 -6.75 -7.16 2.13
CA VAL A 67 -6.58 -5.80 1.57
C VAL A 67 -5.53 -5.78 0.46
N PRO A 68 -4.32 -6.37 0.60
CA PRO A 68 -3.42 -6.54 -0.53
C PRO A 68 -4.04 -7.33 -1.70
N GLU A 69 -4.78 -8.41 -1.41
CA GLU A 69 -5.47 -9.22 -2.43
C GLU A 69 -6.55 -8.42 -3.18
N LEU A 70 -7.34 -7.62 -2.45
CA LEU A 70 -8.31 -6.69 -3.01
C LEU A 70 -7.62 -5.66 -3.89
N THR A 71 -6.54 -5.07 -3.40
CA THR A 71 -5.78 -4.06 -4.14
C THR A 71 -5.25 -4.66 -5.45
N ALA A 72 -4.73 -5.90 -5.42
CA ALA A 72 -4.32 -6.61 -6.61
C ALA A 72 -5.46 -6.83 -7.61
N SER A 73 -6.67 -7.15 -7.14
CA SER A 73 -7.87 -7.30 -7.99
C SER A 73 -8.29 -6.00 -8.69
N LEU A 74 -7.89 -4.85 -8.15
CA LEU A 74 -8.25 -3.52 -8.66
C LEU A 74 -7.20 -2.94 -9.62
N LEU A 75 -6.00 -3.51 -9.73
CA LEU A 75 -4.94 -2.95 -10.59
C LEU A 75 -5.37 -2.86 -12.07
N GLU A 76 -5.93 -3.93 -12.63
CA GLU A 76 -6.36 -3.93 -14.04
C GLU A 76 -7.51 -2.94 -14.33
N PRO A 77 -8.65 -2.96 -13.60
CA PRO A 77 -9.72 -2.00 -13.84
C PRO A 77 -9.29 -0.56 -13.59
N LEU A 78 -8.49 -0.28 -12.55
CA LEU A 78 -8.03 1.08 -12.27
C LEU A 78 -6.99 1.59 -13.27
N ALA A 79 -6.18 0.71 -13.87
CA ALA A 79 -5.30 1.09 -14.98
C ALA A 79 -6.09 1.63 -16.19
N LYS A 80 -7.30 1.11 -16.44
CA LYS A 80 -8.22 1.62 -17.49
C LYS A 80 -8.74 3.03 -17.16
N LEU A 81 -8.60 3.47 -15.91
CA LEU A 81 -8.99 4.80 -15.41
C LEU A 81 -7.78 5.72 -15.18
N ASP A 82 -6.61 5.40 -15.74
CA ASP A 82 -5.33 6.14 -15.63
C ASP A 82 -4.71 6.12 -14.21
N TYR A 83 -5.05 5.12 -13.39
CA TYR A 83 -4.28 4.85 -12.18
C TYR A 83 -3.02 4.06 -12.55
N HIS A 84 -1.86 4.64 -12.26
CA HIS A 84 -0.55 4.01 -12.51
C HIS A 84 0.44 4.21 -11.36
N ILE A 85 -0.04 4.70 -10.22
CA ILE A 85 0.75 4.88 -9.00
C ILE A 85 0.07 4.11 -7.87
N LEU A 86 0.81 3.18 -7.25
CA LEU A 86 0.46 2.51 -6.01
C LEU A 86 1.22 3.17 -4.85
N ALA A 87 0.53 3.87 -3.97
CA ALA A 87 1.09 4.44 -2.76
C ALA A 87 0.78 3.52 -1.57
N ILE A 88 1.76 3.18 -0.74
CA ILE A 88 1.57 2.28 0.42
C ILE A 88 2.12 2.90 1.71
N GLU A 89 1.45 2.63 2.82
CA GLU A 89 1.85 3.02 4.19
C GLU A 89 3.04 2.18 4.68
N VAL A 90 4.17 2.35 3.99
CA VAL A 90 5.49 1.82 4.34
C VAL A 90 6.42 3.02 4.52
N PRO A 91 7.38 3.00 5.47
CA PRO A 91 8.31 4.10 5.65
C PRO A 91 9.01 4.48 4.35
N ASN A 92 9.01 5.75 4.00
CA ASN A 92 9.54 6.25 2.72
C ASN A 92 11.01 5.85 2.44
N LYS A 93 11.83 5.68 3.49
CA LYS A 93 13.22 5.20 3.39
C LYS A 93 13.34 3.80 2.75
N GLU A 94 12.29 2.99 2.84
CA GLU A 94 12.27 1.61 2.31
C GLU A 94 11.97 1.57 0.81
N GLN A 95 11.59 2.69 0.18
CA GLN A 95 11.18 2.70 -1.23
C GLN A 95 12.25 2.13 -2.16
N ALA A 96 13.52 2.52 -1.97
CA ALA A 96 14.61 2.08 -2.84
C ALA A 96 14.92 0.58 -2.69
N SER A 97 14.99 0.08 -1.45
CA SER A 97 15.24 -1.34 -1.16
C SER A 97 14.08 -2.21 -1.64
N LEU A 98 12.85 -1.76 -1.39
CA LEU A 98 11.63 -2.44 -1.85
C LEU A 98 11.55 -2.53 -3.37
N LEU A 99 11.80 -1.44 -4.09
CA LEU A 99 11.80 -1.45 -5.56
C LEU A 99 12.93 -2.31 -6.12
N ALA A 100 14.13 -2.29 -5.52
CA ALA A 100 15.22 -3.16 -5.93
C ALA A 100 14.84 -4.65 -5.82
N TRP A 101 14.22 -5.04 -4.69
CA TRP A 101 13.73 -6.40 -4.48
C TRP A 101 12.56 -6.76 -5.41
N ALA A 102 11.61 -5.84 -5.60
CA ALA A 102 10.43 -6.07 -6.43
C ALA A 102 10.81 -6.26 -7.91
N HIS A 103 11.80 -5.52 -8.39
CA HIS A 103 12.35 -5.67 -9.75
C HIS A 103 13.35 -6.83 -9.92
N GLY A 104 13.59 -7.63 -8.87
CA GLY A 104 14.56 -8.74 -8.93
C GLY A 104 16.01 -8.30 -9.06
N LYS A 105 16.34 -7.05 -8.70
CA LYS A 105 17.74 -6.56 -8.66
C LYS A 105 18.50 -7.06 -7.44
N THR A 106 17.79 -7.56 -6.44
CA THR A 106 18.33 -8.19 -5.23
C THR A 106 17.37 -9.26 -4.73
N GLU A 107 17.92 -10.32 -4.14
CA GLU A 107 17.14 -11.35 -3.43
C GLU A 107 16.89 -10.98 -1.96
N ARG A 108 17.63 -9.99 -1.43
CA ARG A 108 17.47 -9.52 -0.05
C ARG A 108 16.11 -8.84 0.12
N VAL A 109 15.26 -9.43 0.95
CA VAL A 109 14.00 -8.82 1.39
C VAL A 109 14.30 -7.53 2.16
N PRO A 110 13.56 -6.43 1.95
CA PRO A 110 13.79 -5.18 2.67
C PRO A 110 13.62 -5.35 4.18
N ASP A 111 14.40 -4.60 4.97
CA ASP A 111 14.50 -4.80 6.41
C ASP A 111 13.14 -4.65 7.12
N PHE A 112 12.28 -3.74 6.65
CA PHE A 112 10.91 -3.57 7.15
C PHE A 112 10.04 -4.84 7.06
N PHE A 113 10.25 -5.68 6.05
CA PHE A 113 9.50 -6.93 5.87
C PHE A 113 10.23 -8.15 6.42
N ALA A 114 11.56 -8.11 6.49
CA ALA A 114 12.38 -9.15 7.09
C ALA A 114 12.32 -9.10 8.64
N ASN A 115 12.08 -7.91 9.21
CA ASN A 115 11.98 -7.65 10.64
C ASN A 115 10.76 -6.76 10.95
N PRO A 116 9.53 -7.27 10.73
CA PRO A 116 8.32 -6.46 10.86
C PRO A 116 8.13 -5.94 12.29
N SER A 117 7.79 -4.65 12.44
CA SER A 117 7.18 -4.12 13.65
C SER A 117 5.86 -4.85 13.86
N GLY A 118 5.50 -5.18 15.11
CA GLY A 118 4.33 -6.01 15.40
C GLY A 118 2.97 -5.46 14.90
N ASP A 119 2.93 -4.31 14.23
CA ASP A 119 1.72 -3.65 13.72
C ASP A 119 1.05 -4.35 12.53
N GLY A 120 1.72 -5.29 11.87
CA GLY A 120 1.16 -6.11 10.79
C GLY A 120 1.33 -5.56 9.36
N ARG A 121 1.96 -4.40 9.17
CA ARG A 121 2.20 -3.81 7.84
C ARG A 121 3.29 -4.52 7.04
N GLY A 122 4.35 -4.98 7.71
CA GLY A 122 5.49 -5.67 7.09
C GLY A 122 5.22 -7.13 6.70
N ASN A 123 4.12 -7.40 6.00
CA ASN A 123 3.67 -8.76 5.66
C ASN A 123 3.99 -9.20 4.21
N ALA A 124 3.90 -10.50 3.96
CA ALA A 124 4.22 -11.14 2.68
C ALA A 124 3.23 -10.79 1.55
N GLN A 125 1.96 -10.55 1.90
CA GLN A 125 0.92 -10.19 0.94
C GLN A 125 1.19 -8.82 0.33
N LEU A 126 1.60 -7.84 1.14
CA LEU A 126 1.98 -6.50 0.67
C LEU A 126 3.24 -6.54 -0.21
N LEU A 127 4.24 -7.36 0.13
CA LEU A 127 5.41 -7.59 -0.75
C LEU A 127 5.00 -8.14 -2.13
N SER A 128 4.11 -9.13 -2.12
CA SER A 128 3.61 -9.75 -3.35
C SER A 128 2.84 -8.75 -4.20
N LEU A 129 1.97 -7.93 -3.58
CA LEU A 129 1.24 -6.85 -4.26
C LEU A 129 2.22 -5.88 -4.95
N VAL A 130 3.26 -5.43 -4.25
CA VAL A 130 4.24 -4.51 -4.81
C VAL A 130 4.94 -5.11 -6.01
N ARG A 131 5.35 -6.39 -5.94
CA ARG A 131 5.98 -7.06 -7.09
C ARG A 131 5.02 -7.18 -8.28
N ILE A 132 3.76 -7.53 -8.04
CA ILE A 132 2.72 -7.58 -9.09
C ILE A 132 2.57 -6.21 -9.75
N ALA A 133 2.42 -5.14 -8.95
CA ALA A 133 2.20 -3.79 -9.44
C ALA A 133 3.34 -3.29 -10.35
N VAL A 134 4.61 -3.52 -9.98
CA VAL A 134 5.76 -3.04 -10.77
C VAL A 134 6.11 -3.92 -11.97
N SER A 135 5.57 -5.14 -12.04
CA SER A 135 5.86 -6.11 -13.11
C SER A 135 4.90 -5.95 -14.30
N PRO A 136 5.25 -6.47 -15.50
CA PRO A 136 4.26 -6.62 -16.57
C PRO A 136 3.05 -7.45 -16.10
N PRO A 137 1.82 -7.12 -16.53
CA PRO A 137 1.49 -6.08 -17.51
C PRO A 137 1.37 -4.67 -16.92
N PHE A 138 1.34 -4.50 -15.60
CA PHE A 138 0.95 -3.24 -14.96
C PHE A 138 2.02 -2.16 -15.05
N ARG A 139 3.27 -2.46 -14.66
CA ARG A 139 4.38 -1.49 -14.63
C ARG A 139 4.04 -0.21 -13.87
N TRP A 140 3.24 -0.31 -12.82
CA TRP A 140 2.88 0.82 -11.96
C TRP A 140 4.11 1.32 -11.20
N GLN A 141 4.10 2.62 -10.89
CA GLN A 141 5.06 3.23 -9.99
C GLN A 141 4.62 2.95 -8.54
N VAL A 142 5.57 2.75 -7.64
CA VAL A 142 5.28 2.52 -6.21
C VAL A 142 5.89 3.63 -5.36
N ILE A 143 5.08 4.19 -4.46
CA ILE A 143 5.49 5.20 -3.48
C ILE A 143 5.31 4.64 -2.06
N CYS A 144 6.35 4.72 -1.24
CA CYS A 144 6.25 4.50 0.20
C CYS A 144 6.11 5.87 0.87
N PHE A 145 5.02 6.11 1.59
CA PHE A 145 4.71 7.47 2.07
C PHE A 145 4.71 7.65 3.59
N ASP A 146 4.91 6.59 4.39
CA ASP A 146 4.94 6.75 5.84
C ASP A 146 6.28 7.32 6.36
N ASP A 147 6.26 7.82 7.59
CA ASP A 147 7.47 8.17 8.33
C ASP A 147 8.15 6.93 8.92
N THR A 148 9.39 7.11 9.34
CA THR A 148 10.16 6.05 10.00
C THR A 148 9.85 5.97 11.49
N GLU A 149 9.89 4.77 12.08
CA GLU A 149 9.80 4.59 13.54
C GLU A 149 10.77 5.49 14.31
N SER A 150 12.00 5.69 13.79
CA SER A 150 12.98 6.60 14.38
C SER A 150 12.53 8.06 14.39
N MET A 151 11.82 8.52 13.35
CA MET A 151 11.29 9.88 13.32
C MET A 151 10.13 10.05 14.29
N LEU A 152 9.24 9.05 14.38
CA LEU A 152 8.14 9.05 15.35
C LEU A 152 8.67 9.05 16.79
N GLU A 153 9.68 8.22 17.08
CA GLU A 153 10.33 8.20 18.39
C GLU A 153 11.04 9.52 18.68
N GLN A 154 11.72 10.13 17.70
CA GLN A 154 12.33 11.44 17.88
C GLN A 154 11.29 12.52 18.21
N GLN A 155 10.13 12.54 17.53
CA GLN A 155 9.04 13.46 17.83
C GLN A 155 8.52 13.25 19.26
N ARG A 156 8.36 12.00 19.67
CA ARG A 156 7.99 11.63 21.04
C ARG A 156 9.00 12.13 22.07
N LEU A 157 10.29 11.91 21.83
CA LEU A 157 11.36 12.38 22.72
C LEU A 157 11.37 13.91 22.84
N ILE A 158 11.14 14.64 21.75
CA ILE A 158 11.03 16.10 21.76
C ILE A 158 9.85 16.56 22.64
N LEU A 159 8.71 15.87 22.58
CA LEU A 159 7.56 16.19 23.44
C LEU A 159 7.87 15.91 24.92
N MET A 160 8.53 14.79 25.23
CA MET A 160 8.93 14.46 26.59
C MET A 160 9.93 15.47 27.17
N GLN A 161 10.87 15.97 26.37
CA GLN A 161 11.87 16.96 26.80
C GLN A 161 11.28 18.34 27.11
N LYS A 162 10.13 18.69 26.51
CA LYS A 162 9.45 19.98 26.77
C LYS A 162 8.70 20.00 28.11
N LYS A 163 8.54 18.86 28.78
CA LYS A 163 7.81 18.79 30.05
C LYS A 163 8.70 19.17 31.23
N PRO A 164 8.21 19.99 32.19
CA PRO A 164 8.97 20.34 33.39
C PRO A 164 9.33 19.09 34.19
N THR A 165 10.60 18.93 34.54
CA THR A 165 11.13 17.78 35.31
C THR A 165 10.96 17.93 36.83
N GLY A 166 9.97 18.71 37.29
CA GLY A 166 9.84 19.14 38.68
C GLY A 166 9.39 18.06 39.68
N GLY A 167 9.24 16.79 39.26
CA GLY A 167 8.80 15.67 40.10
C GLY A 167 9.69 14.45 39.96
N ALA A 168 9.64 13.55 40.94
CA ALA A 168 10.42 12.30 40.97
C ALA A 168 9.97 11.24 39.93
N GLU A 169 8.92 11.52 39.16
CA GLU A 169 8.38 10.61 38.14
C GLU A 169 8.86 10.97 36.75
N ALA A 170 9.13 9.94 35.93
CA ALA A 170 9.47 10.14 34.53
C ALA A 170 8.30 10.81 33.79
N PRO A 171 8.56 11.81 32.92
CA PRO A 171 7.49 12.49 32.18
C PRO A 171 6.73 11.49 31.32
N GLN A 172 5.41 11.40 31.53
CA GLN A 172 4.51 10.57 30.72
C GLN A 172 3.87 11.40 29.61
N LEU A 173 3.61 10.81 28.44
CA LEU A 173 2.80 11.44 27.39
C LEU A 173 1.33 11.51 27.85
N THR A 174 0.66 12.63 27.57
CA THR A 174 -0.79 12.73 27.76
C THR A 174 -1.54 12.24 26.52
N ALA A 175 -2.87 12.12 26.62
CA ALA A 175 -3.72 11.84 25.45
C ALA A 175 -3.56 12.91 24.36
N GLU A 176 -3.43 14.19 24.74
CA GLU A 176 -3.21 15.31 23.83
C GLU A 176 -1.87 15.21 23.10
N ASP A 177 -0.81 14.73 23.77
CA ASP A 177 0.47 14.47 23.11
C ASP A 177 0.33 13.35 22.05
N GLY A 178 -0.42 12.28 22.37
CA GLY A 178 -0.72 11.21 21.43
C GLY A 178 -1.49 11.70 20.21
N ILE A 179 -2.50 12.54 20.40
CA ILE A 179 -3.27 13.20 19.34
C ILE A 179 -2.36 14.09 18.47
N ALA A 180 -1.46 14.85 19.10
CA ALA A 180 -0.54 15.73 18.38
C ALA A 180 0.46 14.93 17.52
N LEU A 181 1.02 13.84 18.05
CA LEU A 181 1.90 12.92 17.31
C LEU A 181 1.16 12.27 16.14
N TRP A 182 -0.08 11.84 16.34
CA TRP A 182 -0.91 11.26 15.28
C TRP A 182 -1.09 12.24 14.12
N ARG A 183 -1.53 13.47 14.41
CA ARG A 183 -1.72 14.52 13.40
C ARG A 183 -0.41 14.88 12.70
N ALA A 184 0.71 14.90 13.42
CA ALA A 184 2.03 15.16 12.86
C ALA A 184 2.45 14.06 11.88
N ARG A 185 2.21 12.78 12.22
CA ARG A 185 2.44 11.65 11.31
C ARG A 185 1.58 11.75 10.05
N ASP A 186 0.29 12.03 10.19
CA ASP A 186 -0.63 12.22 9.06
C ASP A 186 -0.20 13.35 8.12
N ALA A 187 0.28 14.46 8.69
CA ALA A 187 0.85 15.58 7.93
C ALA A 187 2.10 15.17 7.16
N ALA A 188 3.00 14.43 7.80
CA ALA A 188 4.24 13.93 7.18
C ALA A 188 3.95 12.93 6.07
N MET A 189 3.01 12.00 6.29
CA MET A 189 2.53 11.05 5.29
C MET A 189 2.05 11.75 4.02
N ALA A 190 1.21 12.80 4.18
CA ALA A 190 0.72 13.58 3.06
C ALA A 190 1.86 14.34 2.35
N ALA A 191 2.75 14.98 3.11
CA ALA A 191 3.90 15.70 2.55
C ALA A 191 4.84 14.78 1.76
N ASN A 192 5.08 13.57 2.25
CA ASN A 192 5.87 12.54 1.58
C ASN A 192 5.22 12.16 0.24
N LEU A 193 3.94 11.78 0.23
CA LEU A 193 3.26 11.42 -1.01
C LEU A 193 3.26 12.56 -2.05
N LEU A 194 3.02 13.80 -1.62
CA LEU A 194 3.04 14.97 -2.50
C LEU A 194 4.44 15.22 -3.10
N ARG A 195 5.49 15.11 -2.29
CA ARG A 195 6.88 15.24 -2.74
C ARG A 195 7.25 14.16 -3.75
N GLU A 196 6.96 12.90 -3.42
CA GLU A 196 7.30 11.77 -4.30
C GLU A 196 6.52 11.84 -5.62
N THR A 197 5.21 12.13 -5.58
CA THR A 197 4.39 12.27 -6.79
C THR A 197 4.92 13.37 -7.72
N LYS A 198 5.33 14.52 -7.16
CA LYS A 198 5.94 15.60 -7.95
C LYS A 198 7.23 15.16 -8.64
N SER A 199 8.00 14.25 -8.04
CA SER A 199 9.25 13.76 -8.61
C SER A 199 9.06 12.83 -9.82
N LEU A 200 7.91 12.14 -9.89
CA LEU A 200 7.58 11.17 -10.94
C LEU A 200 7.25 11.80 -12.30
N LYS A 201 6.99 13.12 -12.35
CA LYS A 201 6.67 13.87 -13.59
C LYS A 201 5.53 13.25 -14.41
N THR A 202 4.57 12.62 -13.75
CA THR A 202 3.37 12.05 -14.36
C THR A 202 2.11 12.74 -13.85
N THR A 203 1.03 12.68 -14.62
CA THR A 203 -0.32 13.10 -14.22
C THR A 203 -1.22 11.93 -13.83
N SER A 204 -0.68 10.71 -13.83
CA SER A 204 -1.43 9.50 -13.49
C SER A 204 -2.05 9.60 -12.10
N LYS A 205 -3.20 8.94 -11.95
CA LYS A 205 -3.94 8.86 -10.69
C LYS A 205 -3.27 7.89 -9.72
N ILE A 206 -3.59 8.07 -8.44
CA ILE A 206 -2.95 7.37 -7.31
C ILE A 206 -3.96 6.46 -6.62
N LEU A 207 -3.62 5.18 -6.50
CA LEU A 207 -4.26 4.25 -5.57
C LEU A 207 -3.39 4.18 -4.32
N ALA A 208 -3.91 4.60 -3.18
CA ALA A 208 -3.20 4.54 -1.91
C ALA A 208 -3.79 3.48 -0.98
N VAL A 209 -2.96 2.86 -0.14
CA VAL A 209 -3.37 1.94 0.93
C VAL A 209 -2.79 2.44 2.26
N CYS A 210 -3.65 2.65 3.26
CA CYS A 210 -3.28 3.00 4.63
C CYS A 210 -4.34 2.58 5.64
N GLY A 211 -4.05 2.64 6.94
CA GLY A 211 -5.03 2.34 7.99
C GLY A 211 -6.30 3.19 7.87
N ASN A 212 -7.46 2.60 8.20
CA ASN A 212 -8.77 3.26 8.02
C ASN A 212 -8.83 4.69 8.59
N LEU A 213 -8.24 4.93 9.77
CA LEU A 213 -8.23 6.24 10.42
C LEU A 213 -7.49 7.33 9.62
N HIS A 214 -6.43 6.95 8.90
CA HIS A 214 -5.64 7.80 8.01
C HIS A 214 -6.40 8.13 6.71
N ALA A 215 -7.32 7.25 6.29
CA ALA A 215 -8.06 7.35 5.03
C ALA A 215 -9.28 8.30 5.07
N ARG A 216 -9.63 8.90 6.20
CA ARG A 216 -10.80 9.78 6.31
C ARG A 216 -10.65 11.05 5.45
N VAL A 217 -11.63 11.39 4.61
CA VAL A 217 -11.61 12.58 3.73
C VAL A 217 -12.33 13.80 4.30
N THR A 218 -13.07 13.65 5.39
CA THR A 218 -13.70 14.74 6.14
C THR A 218 -13.65 14.47 7.64
N ASN A 219 -13.80 15.52 8.45
CA ASN A 219 -13.92 15.35 9.89
C ASN A 219 -15.25 14.69 10.26
N ASP A 220 -15.20 13.67 11.11
CA ASP A 220 -16.41 13.09 11.71
C ASP A 220 -16.76 13.90 12.96
N MET A 221 -17.73 14.80 12.83
CA MET A 221 -18.19 15.65 13.93
C MET A 221 -19.08 14.91 14.93
N GLN A 222 -19.53 13.69 14.61
CA GLN A 222 -20.42 12.89 15.48
C GLN A 222 -19.64 12.03 16.47
N ASP A 223 -18.38 11.72 16.16
CA ASP A 223 -17.45 11.05 17.06
C ASP A 223 -16.38 12.03 17.60
N PRO A 224 -16.51 12.51 18.86
CA PRO A 224 -15.57 13.47 19.45
C PRO A 224 -14.14 12.97 19.54
N ASP A 225 -13.93 11.65 19.69
CA ASP A 225 -12.59 11.09 19.82
C ASP A 225 -11.91 10.97 18.46
N LEU A 226 -12.64 10.52 17.44
CA LEU A 226 -12.17 10.55 16.05
C LEU A 226 -11.96 11.97 15.53
N SER A 227 -12.78 12.92 15.96
CA SER A 227 -12.62 14.35 15.63
C SER A 227 -11.28 14.91 16.12
N LYS A 228 -10.79 14.45 17.28
CA LYS A 228 -9.47 14.88 17.79
C LYS A 228 -8.33 14.42 16.88
N LEU A 229 -8.49 13.34 16.12
CA LEU A 229 -7.45 12.84 15.22
C LEU A 229 -7.46 13.55 13.84
N TRP A 230 -8.43 14.43 13.55
CA TRP A 230 -8.48 15.21 12.31
C TRP A 230 -7.54 16.42 12.34
N PRO A 231 -6.86 16.81 11.24
CA PRO A 231 -6.89 16.20 9.91
C PRO A 231 -6.13 14.88 9.85
N SER A 232 -6.72 13.90 9.18
CA SER A 232 -6.08 12.64 8.81
C SER A 232 -5.13 12.84 7.62
N PHE A 233 -4.36 11.81 7.23
CA PHE A 233 -3.54 11.81 6.01
C PHE A 233 -4.34 12.25 4.77
N ALA A 234 -5.51 11.65 4.54
CA ALA A 234 -6.36 12.00 3.41
C ALA A 234 -6.92 13.44 3.51
N GLY A 235 -7.21 13.92 4.73
CA GLY A 235 -7.53 15.33 4.98
C GLY A 235 -6.36 16.27 4.66
N MET A 236 -5.15 15.91 5.07
CA MET A 236 -3.93 16.67 4.81
C MET A 236 -3.58 16.72 3.31
N LEU A 237 -3.83 15.63 2.57
CA LEU A 237 -3.70 15.62 1.10
C LEU A 237 -4.63 16.62 0.43
N LYS A 238 -5.91 16.69 0.84
CA LYS A 238 -6.87 17.66 0.30
C LYS A 238 -6.43 19.11 0.56
N GLN A 239 -5.86 19.37 1.73
CA GLN A 239 -5.32 20.69 2.06
C GLN A 239 -4.07 21.02 1.23
N GLY A 240 -3.17 20.05 1.04
CA GLY A 240 -1.92 20.24 0.31
C GLY A 240 -2.07 20.28 -1.22
N GLN A 241 -3.12 19.67 -1.77
CA GLN A 241 -3.47 19.71 -3.20
C GLN A 241 -4.98 19.91 -3.40
N PRO A 242 -5.50 21.15 -3.27
CA PRO A 242 -6.94 21.42 -3.39
C PRO A 242 -7.55 21.07 -4.76
N ALA A 243 -6.71 20.99 -5.80
CA ALA A 243 -7.14 20.60 -7.14
C ALA A 243 -7.39 19.07 -7.27
N TRP A 244 -6.90 18.26 -6.33
CA TRP A 244 -7.10 16.82 -6.35
C TRP A 244 -8.41 16.44 -5.69
N ARG A 245 -9.19 15.63 -6.39
CA ARG A 245 -10.32 14.91 -5.81
C ARG A 245 -9.82 13.66 -5.10
N VAL A 246 -9.65 13.77 -3.78
CA VAL A 246 -9.27 12.67 -2.89
C VAL A 246 -10.54 11.99 -2.39
N SER A 247 -10.66 10.69 -2.66
CA SER A 247 -11.76 9.86 -2.17
C SER A 247 -11.23 8.64 -1.43
N SER A 248 -12.04 8.06 -0.55
CA SER A 248 -11.63 6.89 0.23
C SER A 248 -12.73 5.85 0.46
N VAL A 249 -12.28 4.62 0.67
CA VAL A 249 -13.09 3.46 1.05
C VAL A 249 -12.63 2.99 2.43
N ASN A 250 -13.51 3.04 3.43
CA ASN A 250 -13.31 2.36 4.71
C ASN A 250 -13.44 0.85 4.48
N ILE A 251 -12.47 0.04 4.90
CA ILE A 251 -12.57 -1.42 4.77
C ILE A 251 -12.72 -2.05 6.13
N GLU A 252 -13.83 -2.73 6.34
CA GLU A 252 -14.15 -3.41 7.59
C GLU A 252 -14.34 -4.90 7.39
N PHE A 253 -14.20 -5.66 8.48
CA PHE A 253 -14.37 -7.10 8.48
C PHE A 253 -15.40 -7.49 9.53
N TYR A 254 -16.28 -8.44 9.21
CA TYR A 254 -17.31 -8.88 10.14
C TYR A 254 -16.87 -10.03 11.05
N ARG A 255 -15.90 -10.85 10.62
CA ARG A 255 -15.32 -11.92 11.45
C ARG A 255 -13.87 -12.21 11.05
N GLY A 256 -13.27 -13.17 11.75
CA GLY A 256 -11.96 -13.71 11.41
C GLY A 256 -10.88 -13.19 12.34
N ALA A 257 -9.69 -12.94 11.82
CA ALA A 257 -8.58 -12.48 12.61
C ALA A 257 -7.57 -11.67 11.79
N PHE A 258 -6.76 -10.87 12.49
CA PHE A 258 -5.71 -10.04 11.93
C PHE A 258 -4.49 -10.03 12.86
N PHE A 259 -3.31 -9.72 12.35
CA PHE A 259 -2.11 -9.58 13.17
C PHE A 259 -1.89 -8.11 13.55
N ASN A 260 -1.80 -7.81 14.85
CA ASN A 260 -1.45 -6.48 15.34
C ASN A 260 -0.87 -6.55 16.75
N GLU A 261 0.01 -5.61 17.08
CA GLU A 261 0.77 -5.56 18.34
C GLU A 261 1.49 -6.88 18.67
N GLY A 262 2.07 -7.52 17.66
CA GLY A 262 2.87 -8.73 17.80
C GLY A 262 2.06 -10.01 18.03
N LYS A 263 0.73 -9.97 17.88
CA LYS A 263 -0.13 -11.14 18.06
C LYS A 263 -1.35 -11.14 17.15
N VAL A 264 -1.97 -12.31 17.02
CA VAL A 264 -3.24 -12.45 16.31
C VAL A 264 -4.39 -11.94 17.19
N ARG A 265 -5.20 -11.06 16.62
CA ARG A 265 -6.41 -10.47 17.19
C ARG A 265 -7.63 -11.02 16.45
N THR A 266 -8.72 -11.27 17.17
CA THR A 266 -9.94 -11.85 16.61
C THR A 266 -11.01 -10.78 16.42
N ILE A 267 -11.76 -10.88 15.33
CA ILE A 267 -12.95 -10.08 15.05
C ILE A 267 -14.16 -10.98 15.25
N GLN A 268 -15.09 -10.55 16.11
CA GLN A 268 -16.31 -11.30 16.41
C GLN A 268 -17.52 -10.53 15.89
N GLY A 269 -18.16 -11.09 14.88
CA GLY A 269 -19.39 -10.55 14.33
C GLY A 269 -20.11 -11.59 13.48
N ARG A 270 -21.33 -11.26 13.06
CA ARG A 270 -22.15 -12.15 12.23
C ARG A 270 -21.58 -12.17 10.81
N PRO A 271 -21.33 -13.34 10.22
CA PRO A 271 -20.76 -13.39 8.88
C PRO A 271 -21.69 -12.75 7.86
N LEU A 272 -21.09 -11.99 6.95
CA LEU A 272 -21.72 -11.63 5.67
C LEU A 272 -21.58 -12.81 4.71
N GLU A 273 -22.54 -12.98 3.81
CA GLU A 273 -22.44 -14.00 2.76
C GLU A 273 -21.45 -13.57 1.66
N HIS A 274 -21.33 -12.27 1.41
CA HIS A 274 -20.49 -11.68 0.39
C HIS A 274 -20.07 -10.26 0.81
N ALA A 275 -19.06 -9.72 0.14
CA ALA A 275 -18.63 -8.34 0.38
C ALA A 275 -19.71 -7.33 -0.06
N VAL A 276 -19.93 -6.29 0.75
CA VAL A 276 -20.97 -5.29 0.52
C VAL A 276 -20.36 -3.90 0.54
N VAL A 277 -20.74 -3.07 -0.44
CA VAL A 277 -20.35 -1.65 -0.48
C VAL A 277 -21.56 -0.78 -0.14
N ARG A 278 -21.33 0.27 0.66
CA ARG A 278 -22.34 1.27 1.03
C ARG A 278 -21.75 2.68 0.97
N SER A 279 -22.61 3.67 0.83
CA SER A 279 -22.21 5.08 1.01
C SER A 279 -21.85 5.34 2.48
N ALA A 280 -20.82 6.15 2.72
CA ALA A 280 -20.29 6.48 4.04
C ALA A 280 -20.44 7.97 4.39
N ASP A 281 -21.47 8.63 3.84
CA ASP A 281 -21.69 10.09 3.84
C ASP A 281 -21.65 10.80 5.22
N GLN A 282 -21.60 10.05 6.33
CA GLN A 282 -21.58 10.59 7.69
C GLN A 282 -20.36 10.18 8.53
N THR A 283 -19.54 9.23 8.08
CA THR A 283 -18.46 8.65 8.90
C THR A 283 -17.08 9.18 8.52
N GLY A 284 -16.99 10.05 7.51
CA GLY A 284 -15.74 10.66 7.09
C GLY A 284 -15.04 9.95 5.93
N TRP A 285 -15.63 8.88 5.38
CA TRP A 285 -15.19 8.20 4.14
C TRP A 285 -16.22 8.42 3.02
N ASN A 286 -15.90 8.06 1.78
CA ASN A 286 -16.88 8.11 0.69
C ASN A 286 -17.68 6.81 0.59
N LEU A 287 -17.00 5.67 0.73
CA LEU A 287 -17.61 4.36 0.74
C LEU A 287 -17.16 3.57 1.98
N GLU A 288 -17.98 2.60 2.36
CA GLU A 288 -17.63 1.53 3.27
C GLU A 288 -17.73 0.20 2.53
N LEU A 289 -16.65 -0.57 2.54
CA LEU A 289 -16.59 -1.94 2.04
C LEU A 289 -16.50 -2.88 3.23
N SER A 290 -17.58 -3.60 3.47
CA SER A 290 -17.64 -4.66 4.46
C SER A 290 -17.24 -5.99 3.82
N LEU A 291 -16.13 -6.57 4.28
CA LEU A 291 -15.66 -7.90 3.89
C LEU A 291 -16.19 -8.97 4.87
N PRO A 292 -16.55 -10.17 4.39
CA PRO A 292 -17.06 -11.24 5.24
C PRO A 292 -16.10 -11.67 6.35
N GLU A 293 -14.81 -11.79 6.03
CA GLU A 293 -13.84 -12.44 6.89
C GLU A 293 -12.44 -11.88 6.66
N ALA A 294 -11.70 -11.72 7.75
CA ALA A 294 -10.28 -11.39 7.76
C ALA A 294 -9.44 -12.64 8.05
N THR A 295 -8.36 -12.81 7.31
CA THR A 295 -7.35 -13.83 7.55
C THR A 295 -6.07 -13.14 8.03
N PRO A 296 -5.43 -13.62 9.12
CA PRO A 296 -4.18 -13.04 9.58
C PRO A 296 -3.11 -13.08 8.49
N ALA A 297 -2.43 -11.96 8.28
CA ALA A 297 -1.33 -11.86 7.35
C ALA A 297 -0.18 -12.79 7.73
N THR A 298 0.61 -13.17 6.72
CA THR A 298 1.79 -14.03 6.90
C THR A 298 3.06 -13.20 6.82
N PHE A 299 4.12 -13.60 7.52
CA PHE A 299 5.35 -12.83 7.64
C PHE A 299 6.57 -13.61 7.14
N HIS A 300 7.53 -12.90 6.56
CA HIS A 300 8.83 -13.47 6.21
C HIS A 300 9.77 -13.36 7.41
N PHE A 301 9.93 -14.45 8.14
CA PHE A 301 10.98 -14.53 9.15
C PHE A 301 12.25 -15.05 8.47
N SER A 302 13.26 -14.19 8.41
CA SER A 302 14.62 -14.62 8.08
C SER A 302 15.08 -15.59 9.18
N LYS A 303 15.36 -16.85 8.83
CA LYS A 303 16.00 -17.79 9.75
C LYS A 303 17.46 -17.45 9.95
#